data_AF-A0A815DL05-F1
#
_entry.id   AF-A0A815DL05-F1
#
_cell.length_a   1.000
_cell.length_b   1.000
_cell.length_c   1.000
_cell.angle_alpha   90.00
_cell.angle_beta   90.00
_cell.angle_gamma   90.00
#
_symmetry.space_group_name_H-M   'P 1'
#
loop_
_entity.id
_entity.type
_entity.pdbx_description
1 polymer ?
#
loop_
_entity_poly.entity_id
_entity_poly.type
_entity_poly.pdbx_seq_one_letter_code
_entity_poly.pdbx_strand_id
1 'polypeptide(L)'
;MVALRGVTIDGDQKKTNIRIIEDYTKNIMYYIDLDGNVCSKQSLPLKLMHCVPDTATYIQSFMYGYGDKQIPGHTWFFKADNYVMYITVSGDGHCVPLSETVFIGGQTPMITSLTITDFTEGIKDR
;
A
#
# COMPACT_ATOMS: atom_id res chain seq x y z
N MET A 1 11.46 5.87 8.33
CA MET A 1 10.13 5.27 8.60
C MET A 1 10.23 3.78 8.32
N VAL A 2 9.59 2.95 9.13
CA VAL A 2 9.53 1.49 8.93
C VAL A 2 8.12 1.12 8.51
N ALA A 3 7.96 0.45 7.36
CA ALA A 3 6.69 -0.12 6.94
C ALA A 3 6.70 -1.64 7.15
N LEU A 4 5.57 -2.18 7.63
CA LEU A 4 5.38 -3.62 7.84
C LEU A 4 4.27 -4.11 6.92
N ARG A 5 4.54 -5.15 6.14
CA ARG A 5 3.53 -5.86 5.34
C ARG A 5 3.57 -7.34 5.66
N GLY A 6 2.40 -7.91 5.97
CA GLY A 6 2.18 -9.34 5.97
C GLY A 6 1.71 -9.75 4.59
N VAL A 7 2.42 -10.68 3.94
CA VAL A 7 2.04 -11.19 2.61
C VAL A 7 1.93 -12.69 2.68
N THR A 8 0.79 -13.21 2.23
CA THR A 8 0.59 -14.63 1.97
C THR A 8 0.67 -14.83 0.46
N ILE A 9 1.70 -15.53 0.00
CA ILE A 9 1.85 -15.88 -1.41
C ILE A 9 1.20 -17.25 -1.64
N ASP A 10 0.26 -17.34 -2.58
CA ASP A 10 -0.33 -18.60 -3.02
C ASP A 10 0.15 -18.91 -4.45
N GLY A 11 1.19 -19.73 -4.54
CA GLY A 11 1.60 -20.38 -5.78
C GLY A 11 1.60 -21.88 -5.52
N ASP A 12 0.77 -22.62 -6.28
CA ASP A 12 0.60 -24.07 -6.27
C ASP A 12 0.87 -24.80 -4.92
N GLN A 13 0.18 -24.32 -3.87
CA GLN A 13 -0.13 -25.03 -2.61
C GLN A 13 0.77 -24.84 -1.38
N LYS A 14 1.70 -23.88 -1.34
CA LYS A 14 2.36 -23.52 -0.06
C LYS A 14 2.19 -22.05 0.29
N LYS A 15 1.19 -21.78 1.12
CA LYS A 15 1.09 -20.53 1.87
C LYS A 15 2.33 -20.41 2.74
N THR A 16 3.13 -19.38 2.48
CA THR A 16 4.26 -19.01 3.32
C THR A 16 3.96 -17.66 3.94
N ASN A 17 4.10 -17.57 5.26
CA ASN A 17 3.90 -16.35 6.02
C ASN A 17 5.16 -15.50 5.92
N ILE A 18 5.09 -14.44 5.12
CA ILE A 18 6.21 -13.51 4.94
C ILE A 18 5.91 -12.21 5.68
N ARG A 19 6.88 -11.79 6.50
CA ARG A 19 6.92 -10.44 7.05
C ARG A 19 7.96 -9.62 6.29
N ILE A 20 7.51 -8.52 5.72
CA ILE A 20 8.38 -7.54 5.04
C ILE A 20 8.56 -6.34 5.95
N ILE A 21 9.82 -5.94 6.17
CA ILE A 21 10.19 -4.74 6.92
C ILE A 21 10.96 -3.80 5.99
N GLU A 22 10.43 -2.62 5.72
CA GLU A 22 11.06 -1.63 4.85
C GLU A 22 11.61 -0.47 5.70
N ASP A 23 12.93 -0.40 5.88
CA ASP A 23 13.61 0.71 6.58
C ASP A 23 14.15 1.73 5.57
N TYR A 24 13.34 2.74 5.30
CA TYR A 24 13.68 3.83 4.38
C TYR A 24 14.78 4.75 4.89
N THR A 25 15.11 4.73 6.20
CA THR A 25 16.25 5.52 6.72
C THR A 25 17.59 4.88 6.36
N LYS A 26 17.62 3.54 6.29
CA LYS A 26 18.81 2.76 5.93
C LYS A 26 18.81 2.31 4.46
N ASN A 27 17.74 2.59 3.73
CA ASN A 27 17.52 2.10 2.36
C ASN A 27 17.57 0.57 2.25
N ILE A 28 17.03 -0.15 3.25
CA ILE A 28 17.07 -1.62 3.35
C ILE A 28 15.66 -2.20 3.52
N MET A 29 15.42 -3.33 2.86
CA MET A 29 14.24 -4.16 3.00
C MET A 29 14.63 -5.54 3.55
N TYR A 30 13.88 -6.02 4.53
CA TYR A 30 14.03 -7.36 5.11
C TYR A 30 12.85 -8.23 4.70
N TYR A 31 13.11 -9.43 4.21
CA TYR A 31 12.11 -10.49 4.04
C TYR A 31 12.35 -11.52 5.11
N ILE A 32 11.32 -11.79 5.91
CA ILE A 32 11.37 -12.75 6.99
C ILE A 32 10.32 -13.81 6.69
N ASP A 33 10.78 -15.00 6.28
CA ASP A 33 9.95 -16.20 6.20
C ASP A 33 9.75 -16.72 7.64
N LEU A 34 8.52 -16.55 8.14
CA LEU A 34 8.15 -16.94 9.50
C LEU A 34 7.99 -18.45 9.65
N ASP A 35 7.78 -19.19 8.56
CA ASP A 35 7.60 -20.64 8.59
C ASP A 35 8.94 -21.36 8.41
N GLY A 36 9.82 -20.81 7.57
CA GLY A 36 11.16 -21.32 7.31
C GLY A 36 12.25 -20.78 8.25
N ASN A 37 11.96 -19.76 9.07
CA ASN A 37 12.93 -19.02 9.87
C ASN A 37 14.12 -18.47 9.06
N VAL A 38 13.87 -18.10 7.80
CA VAL A 38 14.89 -17.52 6.92
C VAL A 38 14.69 -16.01 6.85
N CYS A 39 15.76 -15.25 7.02
CA CYS A 39 15.78 -13.81 6.81
C CYS A 39 16.74 -13.44 5.70
N SER A 40 16.26 -12.68 4.73
CA SER A 40 17.09 -12.06 3.70
C SER A 40 16.95 -10.54 3.75
N LYS A 41 17.99 -9.85 3.28
CA LYS A 41 18.01 -8.39 3.17
C LYS A 41 18.40 -7.97 1.77
N GLN A 42 17.81 -6.89 1.30
CA GLN A 42 18.17 -6.26 0.03
C GLN A 42 18.05 -4.74 0.12
N SER A 43 18.59 -4.02 -0.86
CA SER A 43 18.36 -2.59 -1.01
C SER A 43 16.88 -2.32 -1.32
N LEU A 44 16.31 -1.27 -0.75
CA LEU A 44 14.95 -0.85 -1.08
C LEU A 44 14.88 -0.47 -2.57
N PRO A 45 13.97 -1.08 -3.36
CA PRO A 45 13.86 -0.79 -4.78
C PRO A 45 13.17 0.55 -5.05
N LEU A 46 12.36 1.04 -4.10
CA LEU A 46 11.50 2.20 -4.27
C LEU A 46 11.66 3.17 -3.10
N LYS A 47 11.39 4.44 -3.39
CA LYS A 47 11.27 5.50 -2.37
C LYS A 47 9.89 5.43 -1.74
N LEU A 48 9.82 5.84 -0.47
CA LEU A 48 8.54 5.90 0.24
C LEU A 48 7.68 7.01 -0.33
N MET A 49 6.49 6.65 -0.82
CA MET A 49 5.43 7.61 -1.13
C MET A 49 4.50 7.69 0.08
N HIS A 50 4.52 8.83 0.76
CA HIS A 50 3.86 8.98 2.06
C HIS A 50 2.39 9.42 1.96
N CYS A 51 2.04 10.22 0.96
CA CYS A 51 0.75 10.89 0.88
C CYS A 51 0.32 11.11 -0.57
N VAL A 52 -0.96 11.41 -0.78
CA VAL A 52 -1.44 12.03 -2.02
C VAL A 52 -0.67 13.35 -2.21
N PRO A 53 0.10 13.54 -3.30
CA PRO A 53 0.84 14.76 -3.51
C PRO A 53 -0.09 15.92 -3.84
N ASP A 54 0.31 17.16 -3.53
CA ASP A 54 -0.45 18.37 -3.84
C ASP A 54 -0.69 18.56 -5.35
N THR A 55 0.16 17.94 -6.18
CA THR A 55 0.04 17.94 -7.64
C THR A 55 -0.90 16.86 -8.17
N ALA A 56 -1.54 16.07 -7.30
CA ALA A 56 -2.48 15.03 -7.72
C ALA A 56 -3.74 15.65 -8.34
N THR A 57 -4.25 14.97 -9.36
CA THR A 57 -5.51 15.31 -10.00
C THR A 57 -6.64 14.59 -9.30
N TYR A 58 -7.63 15.34 -8.83
CA TYR A 58 -8.88 14.77 -8.35
C TYR A 58 -9.60 14.06 -9.49
N ILE A 59 -9.97 12.80 -9.29
CA ILE A 59 -10.68 12.01 -10.31
C ILE A 59 -12.17 11.97 -10.02
N GLN A 60 -12.54 11.52 -8.82
CA GLN A 60 -13.94 11.29 -8.48
C GLN A 60 -14.15 11.18 -6.97
N SER A 61 -15.42 11.33 -6.57
CA SER A 61 -15.95 10.98 -5.25
C SER A 61 -16.99 9.88 -5.39
N PHE A 62 -17.09 9.01 -4.39
CA PHE A 62 -18.12 7.99 -4.31
C PHE A 62 -18.37 7.58 -2.86
N MET A 63 -19.45 6.84 -2.62
CA MET A 63 -19.78 6.29 -1.31
C MET A 63 -19.43 4.80 -1.28
N TYR A 64 -18.58 4.40 -0.33
CA TYR A 64 -18.38 2.99 0.00
C TYR A 64 -19.46 2.52 0.96
N GLY A 65 -20.07 1.38 0.69
CA GLY A 65 -21.07 0.76 1.56
C GLY A 65 -22.51 0.94 1.05
N TYR A 66 -23.48 0.76 1.93
CA TYR A 66 -24.91 0.76 1.57
C TYR A 66 -25.79 1.24 2.74
N GLY A 67 -26.88 1.94 2.42
CA GLY A 67 -27.82 2.48 3.42
C GLY A 67 -27.14 3.47 4.35
N ASP A 68 -27.36 3.34 5.66
CA ASP A 68 -26.78 4.24 6.67
C ASP A 68 -25.29 3.95 6.98
N LYS A 69 -24.72 2.89 6.39
CA LYS A 69 -23.32 2.49 6.57
C LYS A 69 -22.52 2.87 5.34
N GLN A 70 -22.36 4.18 5.14
CA GLN A 70 -21.61 4.74 4.02
C GLN A 70 -20.40 5.52 4.49
N ILE A 71 -19.31 5.40 3.75
CA ILE A 71 -18.08 6.16 3.94
C ILE A 71 -17.82 6.93 2.64
N PRO A 72 -17.75 8.27 2.67
CA PRO A 72 -17.36 9.03 1.49
C PRO A 72 -15.90 8.71 1.15
N GLY A 73 -15.62 8.48 -0.13
CA GLY A 73 -14.28 8.23 -0.66
C GLY A 73 -13.94 9.21 -1.76
N HIS A 74 -12.72 9.74 -1.75
CA HIS A 74 -12.17 10.62 -2.79
C HIS A 74 -10.97 9.95 -3.44
N THR A 75 -11.00 9.79 -4.76
CA THR A 75 -9.89 9.22 -5.54
C THR A 75 -9.07 10.32 -6.19
N TRP A 76 -7.76 10.19 -6.02
CA TRP A 76 -6.75 11.05 -6.59
C TRP A 76 -5.85 10.25 -7.52
N PHE A 77 -5.44 10.90 -8.61
CA PHE A 77 -4.54 10.36 -9.60
C PHE A 77 -3.24 11.16 -9.62
N PHE A 78 -2.11 10.47 -9.71
CA PHE A 78 -0.84 11.10 -9.99
C PHE A 78 0.13 10.12 -10.63
N LYS A 79 1.22 10.66 -11.18
CA LYS A 79 2.33 9.88 -11.69
C LYS A 79 3.54 10.11 -10.81
N ALA A 80 4.24 9.04 -10.47
CA ALA A 80 5.49 9.08 -9.73
C ALA A 80 6.48 8.15 -10.41
N ASP A 81 7.59 8.69 -10.92
CA ASP A 81 8.56 7.95 -11.73
C ASP A 81 7.87 7.16 -12.89
N ASN A 82 7.99 5.83 -12.87
CA ASN A 82 7.39 4.93 -13.87
C ASN A 82 6.02 4.35 -13.44
N TYR A 83 5.43 4.92 -12.38
CA TYR A 83 4.19 4.47 -11.77
C TYR A 83 3.05 5.43 -12.06
N VAL A 84 1.90 4.86 -12.39
CA VAL A 84 0.61 5.55 -12.41
C VAL A 84 -0.17 5.11 -11.19
N MET A 85 -0.56 6.07 -10.35
CA MET A 85 -1.15 5.83 -9.05
C MET A 85 -2.59 6.33 -9.00
N TYR A 86 -3.46 5.53 -8.43
CA TYR A 86 -4.78 5.95 -7.96
C TYR A 86 -4.87 5.67 -6.46
N ILE A 87 -5.05 6.70 -5.65
CA ILE A 87 -5.21 6.56 -4.20
C ILE A 87 -6.61 7.04 -3.84
N THR A 88 -7.31 6.24 -3.05
CA THR A 88 -8.61 6.62 -2.48
C THR A 88 -8.48 6.80 -0.98
N VAL A 89 -8.92 7.95 -0.49
CA VAL A 89 -8.95 8.31 0.93
C VAL A 89 -10.36 8.65 1.38
N SER A 90 -10.61 8.65 2.69
CA SER A 90 -11.89 9.09 3.26
C SER A 90 -12.16 10.56 2.94
N GLY A 91 -13.40 10.86 2.56
CA GLY A 91 -13.89 12.20 2.21
C GLY A 91 -14.46 12.99 3.40
N ASP A 92 -14.34 12.47 4.61
CA ASP A 92 -14.78 13.07 5.87
C ASP A 92 -13.78 14.09 6.45
N GLY A 93 -12.68 14.36 5.74
CA GLY A 93 -11.62 15.28 6.16
C GLY A 93 -10.51 14.64 7.00
N HIS A 94 -10.62 13.36 7.35
CA HIS A 94 -9.57 12.64 8.07
C HIS A 94 -8.52 11.99 7.16
N CYS A 95 -8.78 11.95 5.84
CA CYS A 95 -7.86 11.42 4.82
C CYS A 95 -7.36 9.98 5.12
N VAL A 96 -8.21 9.15 5.72
CA VAL A 96 -7.89 7.75 6.03
C VAL A 96 -7.72 6.98 4.71
N PRO A 97 -6.62 6.25 4.50
CA PRO A 97 -6.40 5.54 3.26
C PRO A 97 -7.36 4.34 3.16
N LEU A 98 -8.10 4.27 2.05
CA LEU A 98 -9.08 3.21 1.77
C LEU A 98 -8.53 2.20 0.77
N SER A 99 -7.90 2.70 -0.30
CA SER A 99 -7.28 1.85 -1.31
C SER A 99 -6.17 2.57 -2.08
N GLU A 100 -5.27 1.76 -2.65
CA GLU A 100 -4.19 2.20 -3.52
C GLU A 100 -4.12 1.24 -4.72
N THR A 101 -4.12 1.80 -5.93
CA THR A 101 -3.87 1.04 -7.16
C THR A 101 -2.66 1.62 -7.87
N VAL A 102 -1.69 0.74 -8.10
CA VAL A 102 -0.41 1.04 -8.75
C VAL A 102 -0.40 0.34 -10.11
N PHE A 103 -0.24 1.11 -11.17
CA PHE A 103 0.03 0.61 -12.51
C PHE A 103 1.50 0.86 -12.83
N ILE A 104 2.23 -0.20 -13.19
CA ILE A 104 3.65 -0.14 -13.55
C ILE A 104 3.76 -0.21 -15.07
N GLY A 105 4.35 0.82 -15.70
CA GLY A 105 4.57 0.86 -17.15
C GLY A 105 5.74 -0.03 -17.59
N GLY A 106 5.53 -0.87 -18.62
CA GLY A 106 6.51 -1.80 -19.20
C GLY A 106 5.91 -2.59 -20.38
N GLN A 107 6.61 -3.63 -20.89
CA GLN A 107 6.07 -4.50 -21.96
C GLN A 107 4.84 -5.33 -21.52
N THR A 108 4.67 -5.53 -20.20
CA THR A 108 3.49 -6.16 -19.62
C THR A 108 2.97 -5.26 -18.50
N PRO A 109 1.76 -4.71 -18.60
CA PRO A 109 1.21 -3.87 -17.55
C PRO A 109 0.96 -4.72 -16.30
N MET A 110 1.62 -4.38 -15.19
CA MET A 110 1.32 -4.96 -13.89
C MET A 110 0.43 -4.01 -13.10
N ILE A 111 -0.60 -4.56 -12.49
CA ILE A 111 -1.52 -3.83 -11.61
C ILE A 111 -1.38 -4.44 -10.23
N THR A 112 -1.03 -3.61 -9.25
CA THR A 112 -1.15 -3.98 -7.83
C THR A 112 -2.25 -3.14 -7.23
N SER A 113 -3.20 -3.76 -6.57
CA SER A 113 -4.25 -3.08 -5.81
C SER A 113 -4.17 -3.51 -4.36
N LEU A 114 -4.13 -2.53 -3.46
CA LEU A 114 -4.15 -2.72 -2.03
C LEU A 114 -5.44 -2.08 -1.49
N THR A 115 -6.20 -2.84 -0.72
CA THR A 115 -7.32 -2.33 0.07
C THR A 115 -6.90 -2.34 1.53
N ILE A 116 -7.19 -1.25 2.24
CA ILE A 116 -6.78 -1.06 3.63
C ILE A 116 -8.03 -1.13 4.51
N THR A 117 -8.01 -2.02 5.50
CA THR A 117 -9.08 -2.19 6.49
C THR A 117 -8.49 -2.15 7.89
N ASP A 118 -9.35 -1.97 8.90
CA ASP A 118 -8.97 -1.98 10.32
C ASP A 118 -7.84 -0.99 10.67
N PHE A 119 -7.82 0.15 9.98
CA PHE A 119 -6.83 1.20 10.18
C PHE A 119 -6.89 1.72 11.62
N THR A 120 -5.73 1.77 12.27
CA THR A 120 -5.55 2.39 13.58
C THR A 120 -4.40 3.38 13.49
N GLU A 121 -4.59 4.58 14.00
CA GLU A 121 -3.54 5.59 14.03
C GLU A 121 -2.38 5.18 14.96
N GLY A 122 -1.16 5.47 14.52
CA GLY A 122 0.07 5.20 15.27
C GLY A 122 0.53 3.75 15.23
N ILE A 123 1.68 3.51 15.85
CA ILE A 123 2.30 2.18 15.99
C ILE A 123 2.24 1.81 17.46
N LYS A 124 1.52 0.73 17.81
CA LYS A 124 1.33 0.29 19.19
C LYS A 124 2.59 -0.32 19.82
N ASP A 125 3.38 -1.03 19.03
CA ASP A 125 4.57 -1.75 19.48
C ASP A 125 5.74 -1.45 18.51
N ARG A 126 6.87 -0.95 19.04
CA ARG A 126 8.01 -0.44 18.28
C ARG A 126 9.26 -1.27 18.49
#